data_AF-A0A1Y2AMR6-F1
#
_entry.id   AF-A0A1Y2AMR6-F1
#
_cell.length_a   1.000
_cell.length_b   1.000
_cell.length_c   1.000
_cell.angle_alpha   90.00
_cell.angle_beta   90.00
_cell.angle_gamma   90.00
#
_symmetry.space_group_name_H-M   'P 1'
#
loop_
_entity.id
_entity.type
_entity.pdbx_description
1 polymer ?
#
loop_
_entity_poly.entity_id
_entity_poly.type
_entity_poly.pdbx_seq_one_letter_code
_entity_poly.pdbx_strand_id
1 'polypeptide(L)'
;MQNNNIEMFKMLVEYSIEKGIKLRIDENDIENMISEEYYFCKLNNISEINSKFIELIYFCKNKNIIEVIFSENSYFLKRFNEINKNKGIENESKKYEVLEIENEIKKIELEEKKKEKEKIKKENELMKKELENERKAKEKIEKENELMKIELENERKAKEKIKKENELMKKELEKERKAKEKIKKRK
;
A
#
# COMPACT_ATOMS: atom_id res chain seq x y z
N MET A 1 29.48 23.18 -22.78
CA MET A 1 28.68 22.55 -21.71
C MET A 1 29.44 21.33 -21.25
N GLN A 2 29.77 21.22 -19.96
CA GLN A 2 30.31 19.96 -19.43
C GLN A 2 29.13 18.99 -19.33
N ASN A 3 29.14 17.94 -20.15
CA ASN A 3 28.08 16.94 -20.19
C ASN A 3 28.06 16.18 -18.86
N ASN A 4 27.12 16.52 -17.98
CA ASN A 4 26.98 15.90 -16.66
C ASN A 4 26.22 14.55 -16.74
N ASN A 5 26.62 13.70 -17.69
CA ASN A 5 25.93 12.44 -17.99
C ASN A 5 25.91 11.50 -16.79
N ILE A 6 26.94 11.55 -15.93
CA ILE A 6 27.04 10.77 -14.70
C ILE A 6 25.91 11.16 -13.73
N GLU A 7 25.74 12.46 -13.46
CA GLU A 7 24.70 12.94 -12.54
C GLU A 7 23.30 12.65 -13.06
N MET A 8 23.07 12.85 -14.36
CA MET A 8 21.79 12.54 -14.98
C MET A 8 21.45 11.04 -14.87
N PHE A 9 22.44 10.17 -15.03
CA PHE A 9 22.23 8.74 -14.81
C PHE A 9 21.99 8.38 -13.35
N LYS A 10 22.69 9.01 -12.40
CA LYS A 10 22.40 8.86 -10.97
C LYS A 10 20.95 9.20 -10.65
N MET A 11 20.45 10.34 -11.16
CA MET A 11 19.06 10.74 -10.99
C MET A 11 18.07 9.73 -11.59
N LEU A 12 18.36 9.17 -12.77
CA LEU A 12 17.51 8.13 -13.38
C LEU A 12 17.49 6.86 -12.53
N VAL A 13 18.64 6.44 -12.00
CA VAL A 13 18.74 5.28 -11.11
C VAL A 13 17.96 5.52 -9.82
N GLU A 14 18.13 6.68 -9.19
CA GLU A 14 17.38 7.07 -7.99
C GLU A 14 15.86 7.04 -8.25
N TYR A 15 15.41 7.68 -9.32
CA TYR A 15 14.01 7.66 -9.72
C TYR A 15 13.49 6.24 -9.95
N SER A 16 14.30 5.37 -10.58
CA SER A 16 13.92 3.97 -10.84
C SER A 16 13.71 3.18 -9.55
N ILE A 17 14.57 3.39 -8.55
CA ILE A 17 14.45 2.79 -7.22
C ILE A 17 13.18 3.30 -6.55
N GLU A 18 12.98 4.62 -6.51
CA GLU A 18 11.80 5.25 -5.89
C GLU A 18 10.47 4.79 -6.48
N LYS A 19 10.46 4.42 -7.77
CA LYS A 19 9.26 3.96 -8.47
C LYS A 19 9.16 2.45 -8.58
N GLY A 20 10.15 1.70 -8.12
CA GLY A 20 10.22 0.25 -8.32
C GLY A 20 10.29 -0.16 -9.80
N ILE A 21 10.86 0.70 -10.65
CA ILE A 21 11.05 0.47 -12.08
C ILE A 21 12.46 -0.08 -12.30
N LYS A 22 12.60 -1.09 -13.15
CA LYS A 22 13.92 -1.58 -13.55
C LYS A 22 14.36 -0.87 -14.83
N LEU A 23 15.46 -0.12 -14.78
CA LEU A 23 16.05 0.45 -15.99
C LEU A 23 16.71 -0.66 -16.80
N ARG A 24 16.48 -0.65 -18.12
CA ARG A 24 17.12 -1.56 -19.07
C ARG A 24 17.99 -0.77 -20.04
N ILE A 25 19.24 -1.19 -20.18
CA ILE A 25 20.18 -0.69 -21.16
C ILE A 25 20.44 -1.81 -22.16
N ASP A 26 20.00 -1.61 -23.40
CA ASP A 26 20.25 -2.54 -24.49
C ASP A 26 21.29 -1.94 -25.44
N GLU A 27 22.44 -2.59 -25.57
CA GLU A 27 23.52 -2.11 -26.42
C GLU A 27 23.14 -2.07 -27.89
N ASN A 28 22.29 -2.99 -28.35
CA ASN A 28 21.82 -3.00 -29.73
C ASN A 28 20.98 -1.76 -30.03
N ASP A 29 20.13 -1.33 -29.08
CA ASP A 29 19.32 -0.11 -29.23
C ASP A 29 20.21 1.13 -29.31
N ILE A 30 21.30 1.17 -28.53
CA ILE A 30 22.29 2.26 -28.56
C ILE A 30 23.03 2.29 -29.89
N GLU A 31 23.53 1.13 -30.36
CA GLU A 31 24.22 1.02 -31.65
C GLU A 31 23.30 1.44 -32.81
N ASN A 32 22.04 1.00 -32.79
CA ASN A 32 21.02 1.40 -33.76
C ASN A 32 20.84 2.92 -33.74
N MET A 33 20.66 3.53 -32.56
CA MET A 33 20.51 5.00 -32.43
C MET A 33 21.74 5.80 -32.89
N ILE A 34 22.95 5.26 -32.77
CA ILE A 34 24.17 5.89 -33.29
C ILE A 34 24.24 5.74 -34.82
N SER A 35 23.80 4.60 -35.35
CA SER A 35 23.89 4.25 -36.77
C SER A 35 22.83 4.90 -37.65
N GLU A 36 21.61 5.06 -37.12
CA GLU A 36 20.58 5.89 -37.72
C GLU A 36 21.06 7.33 -37.59
N GLU A 37 21.47 7.97 -38.69
CA GLU A 37 21.82 9.39 -38.74
C GLU A 37 20.63 10.24 -38.26
N TYR A 38 20.43 10.30 -36.95
CA TYR A 38 19.46 11.18 -36.33
C TYR A 38 20.02 12.59 -36.53
N TYR A 39 19.52 13.27 -37.56
CA TYR A 39 19.92 14.61 -37.99
C TYR A 39 20.02 15.64 -36.84
N PHE A 40 19.41 15.36 -35.68
CA PHE A 40 19.37 16.22 -34.50
C PHE A 40 20.41 15.90 -33.42
N CYS A 41 21.06 14.73 -33.45
CA CYS A 41 22.01 14.33 -32.40
C CYS A 41 23.24 13.64 -33.02
N LYS A 42 24.38 14.34 -33.04
CA LYS A 42 25.68 13.70 -33.28
C LYS A 42 26.05 12.91 -32.02
N LEU A 43 25.63 11.66 -31.94
CA LEU A 43 26.03 10.76 -30.87
C LEU A 43 27.46 10.29 -31.11
N ASN A 44 28.28 10.35 -30.06
CA ASN A 44 29.63 9.81 -30.09
C ASN A 44 29.59 8.29 -30.08
N ASN A 45 30.68 7.67 -30.55
CA ASN A 45 30.81 6.22 -30.48
C ASN A 45 30.79 5.74 -29.02
N ILE A 46 30.20 4.56 -28.78
CA ILE A 46 30.18 3.90 -27.47
C ILE A 46 31.60 3.72 -26.88
N SER A 47 32.63 3.63 -27.72
CA SER A 47 34.03 3.57 -27.32
C SER A 47 34.51 4.79 -26.54
N GLU A 48 33.88 5.95 -26.77
CA GLU A 48 34.22 7.23 -26.16
C GLU A 48 33.55 7.45 -24.80
N ILE A 49 32.70 6.53 -24.35
CA ILE A 49 32.03 6.65 -23.06
C ILE A 49 33.06 6.68 -21.93
N ASN A 50 32.88 7.64 -21.02
CA ASN A 50 33.74 7.81 -19.85
C ASN A 50 33.79 6.52 -19.02
N SER A 51 35.01 6.04 -18.74
CA SER A 51 35.23 4.85 -17.90
C SER A 51 34.51 4.88 -16.55
N LYS A 52 34.37 6.06 -15.92
CA LYS A 52 33.61 6.25 -14.67
C LYS A 52 32.13 5.92 -14.84
N PHE A 53 31.56 6.26 -16.00
CA PHE A 53 30.18 5.96 -16.34
C PHE A 53 29.98 4.45 -16.53
N ILE A 54 30.92 3.77 -17.20
CA ILE A 54 30.89 2.30 -17.35
C ILE A 54 30.97 1.60 -15.98
N GLU A 55 31.84 2.08 -15.09
CA GLU A 55 31.96 1.55 -13.72
C GLU A 55 30.66 1.70 -12.93
N LEU A 56 29.98 2.84 -13.06
CA LEU A 56 28.68 3.10 -12.43
C LEU A 56 27.60 2.12 -12.94
N ILE A 57 27.48 1.96 -14.27
CA ILE A 57 26.53 1.01 -14.86
C ILE A 57 26.84 -0.42 -14.39
N TYR A 58 28.11 -0.81 -14.38
CA TYR A 58 28.53 -2.11 -13.90
C TYR A 58 28.16 -2.35 -12.44
N PHE A 59 28.34 -1.35 -11.57
CA PHE A 59 27.95 -1.43 -10.18
C PHE A 59 26.42 -1.63 -10.04
N CYS A 60 25.62 -0.80 -10.70
CA CYS A 60 24.17 -0.90 -10.68
C CYS A 60 23.68 -2.27 -11.20
N LYS A 61 24.30 -2.80 -12.26
CA LYS A 61 23.99 -4.12 -12.82
C LYS A 61 24.26 -5.24 -11.81
N ASN A 62 25.41 -5.22 -11.13
CA ASN A 62 25.77 -6.27 -10.17
C ASN A 62 24.88 -6.28 -8.93
N LYS A 63 24.36 -5.11 -8.55
CA LYS A 63 23.33 -4.99 -7.49
C LYS A 63 21.92 -5.31 -7.98
N ASN A 64 21.76 -5.73 -9.23
CA ASN A 64 20.48 -6.02 -9.87
C ASN A 64 19.50 -4.82 -9.87
N ILE A 65 20.04 -3.59 -9.82
CA ILE A 65 19.26 -2.34 -9.87
C ILE A 65 18.82 -2.08 -11.31
N ILE A 66 19.71 -2.31 -12.26
CA ILE A 66 19.46 -2.18 -13.69
C ILE A 66 19.71 -3.50 -14.40
N GLU A 67 19.11 -3.63 -15.58
CA GLU A 67 19.40 -4.67 -16.55
C GLU A 67 20.29 -4.11 -17.66
N VAL A 68 21.32 -4.87 -18.04
CA VAL A 68 22.20 -4.51 -19.16
C VAL A 68 22.30 -5.71 -20.08
N ILE A 69 21.94 -5.50 -21.35
CA ILE A 69 22.00 -6.50 -22.41
C ILE A 69 23.13 -6.08 -23.34
N PHE A 70 24.09 -6.98 -23.51
CA PHE A 70 25.26 -6.76 -24.34
C PHE A 70 25.04 -7.36 -25.73
N SER A 71 25.58 -6.71 -26.75
CA SER A 71 25.77 -7.31 -28.06
C SER A 71 26.96 -8.28 -28.03
N GLU A 72 27.02 -9.24 -28.97
CA GLU A 72 28.13 -10.17 -29.04
C GLU A 72 29.45 -9.45 -29.38
N ASN A 73 30.52 -9.74 -28.63
CA ASN A 73 31.86 -9.16 -28.82
C ASN A 73 31.94 -7.62 -28.73
N SER A 74 30.96 -7.02 -28.09
CA SER A 74 30.81 -5.58 -28.02
C SER A 74 31.90 -4.87 -27.22
N TYR A 75 32.07 -3.57 -27.47
CA TYR A 75 33.00 -2.75 -26.67
C TYR A 75 32.55 -2.69 -25.22
N PHE A 76 31.25 -2.52 -24.98
CA PHE A 76 30.70 -2.40 -23.62
C PHE A 76 30.93 -3.68 -22.81
N LEU A 77 30.70 -4.85 -23.41
CA LEU A 77 30.99 -6.15 -22.80
C LEU A 77 32.47 -6.33 -22.47
N LYS A 78 33.37 -5.95 -23.38
CA LYS A 78 34.83 -6.00 -23.16
C LYS A 78 35.24 -5.14 -21.96
N ARG A 79 34.72 -3.91 -21.86
CA ARG A 79 35.00 -3.00 -20.76
C ARG A 79 34.47 -3.52 -19.42
N PHE A 80 33.29 -4.12 -19.41
CA PHE A 80 32.75 -4.79 -18.21
C PHE A 80 33.65 -5.95 -17.75
N ASN A 81 34.12 -6.75 -18.69
CA ASN A 81 35.04 -7.85 -18.41
C ASN A 81 36.41 -7.35 -17.90
N GLU A 82 36.91 -6.24 -18.43
CA GLU A 82 38.12 -5.58 -17.93
C GLU A 82 37.94 -5.10 -16.48
N ILE A 83 36.84 -4.43 -16.16
CA ILE A 83 36.54 -3.98 -14.79
C ILE A 83 36.48 -5.19 -13.84
N ASN A 84 35.87 -6.29 -14.28
CA ASN A 84 35.77 -7.51 -13.49
C ASN A 84 37.15 -8.15 -13.23
N LYS A 85 38.04 -8.20 -14.23
CA LYS A 85 39.42 -8.68 -14.07
C LYS A 85 40.24 -7.78 -13.14
N ASN A 86 40.08 -6.47 -13.25
CA ASN A 86 40.81 -5.48 -12.47
C ASN A 86 40.36 -5.41 -11.00
N LYS A 87 39.17 -5.94 -10.64
CA LYS A 87 38.74 -6.08 -9.23
C LYS A 87 39.56 -7.11 -8.44
N GLY A 88 40.28 -8.02 -9.12
CA GLY A 88 41.22 -8.93 -8.49
C GLY A 88 42.57 -8.29 -8.12
N ILE A 89 42.80 -7.03 -8.49
CA ILE A 89 44.03 -6.28 -8.20
C ILE A 89 43.61 -5.03 -7.41
N GLU A 90 43.98 -4.99 -6.13
CA GLU A 90 43.65 -3.91 -5.19
C GLU A 90 44.14 -2.54 -5.71
N ASN A 91 43.24 -1.78 -6.36
CA ASN A 91 43.47 -0.37 -6.68
C ASN A 91 42.68 0.48 -5.68
N GLU A 92 43.39 1.00 -4.66
CA GLU A 92 42.83 1.74 -3.52
C GLU A 92 42.02 2.99 -3.91
N SER A 93 42.30 3.62 -5.06
CA SER A 93 41.60 4.84 -5.50
C SER A 93 40.19 4.59 -6.05
N LYS A 94 39.93 3.43 -6.67
CA LYS A 94 38.59 3.05 -7.16
C LYS A 94 37.65 2.60 -6.04
N LYS A 95 38.21 2.24 -4.89
CA LYS A 95 37.45 1.82 -3.71
C LYS A 95 36.66 2.99 -3.10
N TYR A 96 37.19 4.21 -3.11
CA TYR A 96 36.58 5.39 -2.49
C TYR A 96 35.37 5.93 -3.28
N GLU A 97 35.46 6.08 -4.60
CA GLU A 97 34.33 6.56 -5.43
C GLU A 97 33.18 5.53 -5.48
N VAL A 98 33.49 4.23 -5.51
CA VAL A 98 32.49 3.16 -5.41
C VAL A 98 31.84 3.11 -4.03
N LEU A 99 32.61 3.36 -2.94
CA LEU A 99 32.05 3.48 -1.60
C LEU A 99 31.07 4.65 -1.49
N GLU A 100 31.38 5.77 -2.14
CA GLU A 100 30.54 6.97 -2.10
C GLU A 100 29.19 6.74 -2.77
N ILE A 101 29.20 6.11 -3.95
CA ILE A 101 27.98 5.70 -4.67
C ILE A 101 27.22 4.64 -3.86
N GLU A 102 27.91 3.66 -3.26
CA GLU A 102 27.28 2.66 -2.40
C GLU A 102 26.59 3.29 -1.19
N ASN A 103 27.22 4.29 -0.57
CA ASN A 103 26.66 5.03 0.55
C ASN A 103 25.45 5.88 0.14
N GLU A 104 25.47 6.49 -1.04
CA GLU A 104 24.31 7.22 -1.59
C GLU A 104 23.11 6.28 -1.78
N ILE A 105 23.29 5.14 -2.44
CA ILE A 105 22.22 4.16 -2.65
C ILE A 105 21.68 3.63 -1.31
N LYS A 106 22.57 3.33 -0.36
CA LYS A 106 22.17 2.84 0.96
C LYS A 106 21.36 3.88 1.75
N LYS A 107 21.68 5.17 1.61
CA LYS A 107 20.89 6.25 2.22
C LYS A 107 19.49 6.31 1.63
N ILE A 108 19.36 6.19 0.31
CA ILE A 108 18.07 6.18 -0.40
C ILE A 108 17.20 5.02 0.12
N GLU A 109 17.72 3.78 0.09
CA GLU A 109 16.98 2.61 0.60
C GLU A 109 16.54 2.77 2.07
N LEU A 110 17.38 3.38 2.92
CA LEU A 110 17.06 3.61 4.33
C LEU A 110 15.93 4.64 4.49
N GLU A 111 15.93 5.67 3.65
CA GLU A 111 14.94 6.74 3.66
C GLU A 111 13.57 6.24 3.19
N GLU A 112 13.54 5.39 2.17
CA GLU A 112 12.31 4.70 1.74
C GLU A 112 11.72 3.81 2.83
N LYS A 113 12.55 2.98 3.47
CA LYS A 113 12.12 2.15 4.61
C LYS A 113 11.53 2.98 5.75
N LYS A 114 12.07 4.18 6.00
CA LYS A 114 11.51 5.12 6.99
C LYS A 114 10.15 5.66 6.56
N LYS A 115 10.01 6.11 5.30
CA LYS A 115 8.74 6.61 4.74
C LYS A 115 7.66 5.53 4.77
N GLU A 116 7.98 4.29 4.40
CA GLU A 116 7.06 3.15 4.45
C GLU A 116 6.63 2.83 5.88
N LYS A 117 7.58 2.76 6.82
CA LYS A 117 7.28 2.56 8.25
C LYS A 117 6.39 3.66 8.82
N GLU A 118 6.57 4.90 8.39
CA GLU A 118 5.72 6.01 8.82
C GLU A 118 4.28 5.88 8.27
N LYS A 119 4.12 5.48 7.00
CA LYS A 119 2.79 5.20 6.43
C LYS A 119 2.08 4.09 7.20
N ILE A 120 2.74 2.97 7.44
CA ILE A 120 2.21 1.84 8.23
C ILE A 120 1.82 2.29 9.64
N LYS A 121 2.62 3.16 10.27
CA LYS A 121 2.29 3.69 11.60
C LYS A 121 1.00 4.54 11.58
N LYS A 122 0.85 5.43 10.60
CA LYS A 122 -0.35 6.27 10.45
C LYS A 122 -1.60 5.43 10.18
N GLU A 123 -1.50 4.43 9.31
CA GLU A 123 -2.60 3.51 9.00
C GLU A 123 -3.04 2.71 10.24
N ASN A 124 -2.09 2.18 11.01
CA ASN A 124 -2.38 1.50 12.27
C ASN A 124 -3.04 2.41 13.31
N GLU A 125 -2.65 3.68 13.40
CA GLU A 125 -3.31 4.65 14.28
C GLU A 125 -4.76 4.95 13.85
N LEU A 126 -5.02 5.01 12.54
CA LEU A 126 -6.36 5.18 12.00
C LEU A 126 -7.26 3.98 12.33
N MET A 127 -6.76 2.77 12.08
CA MET A 127 -7.49 1.52 12.33
C MET A 127 -7.87 1.36 13.82
N LYS A 128 -6.98 1.75 14.74
CA LYS A 128 -7.29 1.77 16.18
C LYS A 128 -8.43 2.72 16.54
N LYS A 129 -8.51 3.88 15.90
CA LYS A 129 -9.60 4.85 16.12
C LYS A 129 -10.93 4.33 15.60
N GLU A 130 -10.93 3.71 14.42
CA GLU A 130 -12.14 3.10 13.85
C GLU A 130 -12.68 1.97 14.74
N LEU A 131 -11.80 1.08 15.19
CA LEU A 131 -12.16 -0.02 16.09
C LEU A 131 -12.77 0.48 17.41
N GLU A 132 -12.22 1.55 17.99
CA GLU A 132 -12.77 2.15 19.21
C GLU A 132 -14.15 2.79 18.97
N ASN A 133 -14.35 3.42 17.81
CA ASN A 133 -15.65 3.98 17.44
C ASN A 133 -16.70 2.88 17.22
N GLU A 134 -16.34 1.78 16.56
CA GLU A 134 -17.21 0.62 16.37
C GLU A 134 -17.60 -0.01 17.70
N ARG A 135 -16.65 -0.14 18.64
CA ARG A 135 -16.93 -0.63 20.00
C ARG A 135 -17.94 0.24 20.73
N LYS A 136 -17.79 1.56 20.67
CA LYS A 136 -18.75 2.52 21.27
C LYS A 136 -20.12 2.46 20.62
N ALA A 137 -20.20 2.26 19.30
CA ALA A 137 -21.46 2.09 18.60
C ALA A 137 -22.17 0.80 19.02
N LYS A 138 -21.42 -0.30 19.11
CA LYS A 138 -21.95 -1.59 19.57
C LYS A 138 -22.49 -1.53 21.00
N GLU A 139 -21.78 -0.86 21.91
CA GLU A 139 -22.24 -0.66 23.29
C GLU A 139 -23.54 0.14 23.36
N LYS A 140 -23.72 1.16 22.51
CA LYS A 140 -24.99 1.90 22.42
C LYS A 140 -26.14 1.02 21.95
N ILE A 141 -25.91 0.23 20.89
CA ILE A 141 -26.92 -0.70 20.34
C ILE A 141 -27.32 -1.74 21.39
N GLU A 142 -26.36 -2.25 22.16
CA GLU A 142 -26.64 -3.23 23.22
C GLU A 142 -27.54 -2.65 24.31
N LYS A 143 -27.27 -1.42 24.77
CA LYS A 143 -28.11 -0.71 25.75
C LYS A 143 -29.52 -0.44 25.20
N GLU A 144 -29.63 -0.03 23.94
CA GLU A 144 -30.94 0.21 23.29
C GLU A 144 -31.75 -1.09 23.18
N ASN A 145 -31.10 -2.20 22.82
CA ASN A 145 -31.74 -3.52 22.77
C ASN A 145 -32.22 -4.00 24.15
N GLU A 146 -31.47 -3.73 25.23
CA GLU A 146 -31.91 -4.04 26.59
C GLU A 146 -33.15 -3.24 26.98
N LEU A 147 -33.17 -1.93 26.69
CA LEU A 147 -34.35 -1.08 26.93
C LEU A 147 -35.58 -1.58 26.18
N MET A 148 -35.43 -1.94 24.90
CA MET A 148 -36.51 -2.45 24.07
C MET A 148 -37.10 -3.76 24.63
N LYS A 149 -36.26 -4.66 25.16
CA LYS A 149 -36.72 -5.89 25.84
C LYS A 149 -37.56 -5.60 27.07
N ILE A 150 -37.15 -4.62 27.88
CA ILE A 150 -37.88 -4.19 29.08
C ILE A 150 -39.25 -3.62 28.70
N GLU A 151 -39.30 -2.78 27.67
CA GLU A 151 -40.54 -2.17 27.18
C GLU A 151 -41.52 -3.22 26.67
N LEU A 152 -41.04 -4.18 25.86
CA LEU A 152 -41.83 -5.32 25.37
C LEU A 152 -42.43 -6.17 26.51
N GLU A 153 -41.65 -6.43 27.56
CA GLU A 153 -42.12 -7.19 28.72
C GLU A 153 -43.20 -6.43 29.50
N ASN A 154 -43.02 -5.12 29.69
CA ASN A 154 -44.03 -4.27 30.31
C ASN A 154 -45.32 -4.23 29.49
N GLU A 155 -45.22 -4.15 28.16
CA GLU A 155 -46.37 -4.17 27.26
C GLU A 155 -47.13 -5.51 27.32
N ARG A 156 -46.42 -6.64 27.42
CA ARG A 156 -47.03 -7.97 27.64
C ARG A 156 -47.79 -8.03 28.96
N LYS A 157 -47.20 -7.56 30.06
CA LYS A 157 -47.86 -7.52 31.37
C LYS A 157 -49.11 -6.64 31.35
N ALA A 158 -49.07 -5.50 30.66
CA ALA A 158 -50.23 -4.62 30.50
C ALA A 158 -51.34 -5.30 29.70
N LYS A 159 -51.01 -5.92 28.55
CA LYS A 159 -51.97 -6.68 27.73
C LYS A 159 -52.61 -7.84 28.52
N GLU A 160 -51.85 -8.53 29.36
CA GLU A 160 -52.38 -9.60 30.21
C GLU A 160 -53.36 -9.10 31.27
N LYS A 161 -53.05 -7.96 31.91
CA LYS A 161 -53.97 -7.31 32.86
C LYS A 161 -55.29 -6.92 32.19
N ILE A 162 -55.23 -6.26 31.04
CA ILE A 162 -56.40 -5.86 30.25
C ILE A 162 -57.24 -7.10 29.87
N LYS A 163 -56.60 -8.21 29.48
CA LYS A 163 -57.31 -9.45 29.16
C LYS A 163 -58.09 -10.00 30.37
N LYS A 164 -57.47 -10.05 31.54
CA LYS A 164 -58.11 -10.51 32.79
C LYS A 164 -59.30 -9.63 33.18
N GLU A 165 -59.15 -8.32 33.06
CA GLU A 165 -60.20 -7.34 33.36
C GLU A 165 -61.39 -7.47 32.39
N ASN A 166 -61.12 -7.64 31.10
CA ASN A 166 -62.14 -7.90 30.09
C ASN A 166 -62.91 -9.21 30.34
N GLU A 167 -62.22 -10.28 30.77
CA GLU A 167 -62.87 -11.55 31.14
C GLU A 167 -63.78 -11.40 32.36
N LEU A 168 -63.37 -10.64 33.38
CA LEU A 168 -64.18 -10.30 34.55
C LEU A 168 -65.45 -9.54 34.15
N MET A 169 -65.29 -8.49 33.32
CA MET A 169 -66.39 -7.66 32.86
C MET A 169 -67.43 -8.47 32.07
N LYS A 170 -66.99 -9.39 31.20
CA LYS A 170 -67.88 -10.32 30.48
C LYS A 170 -68.69 -11.22 31.44
N LYS A 171 -68.06 -11.76 32.48
CA LYS A 171 -68.75 -12.58 33.49
C LYS A 171 -69.78 -11.77 34.27
N GLU A 172 -69.50 -10.51 34.61
CA GLU A 172 -70.46 -9.63 35.28
C GLU A 172 -71.66 -9.30 34.38
N LEU A 173 -71.42 -8.91 33.13
CA LEU A 173 -72.46 -8.67 32.12
C LEU A 173 -73.39 -9.88 31.97
N GLU A 174 -72.83 -11.10 31.96
CA GLU A 174 -73.64 -12.30 31.83
C GLU A 174 -74.46 -12.61 33.09
N LYS A 175 -73.91 -12.38 34.29
CA LYS A 175 -74.67 -12.47 35.55
C LYS A 175 -75.83 -11.48 35.55
N GLU A 176 -75.59 -10.24 35.12
CA GLU A 176 -76.61 -9.20 35.06
C GLU A 176 -77.72 -9.55 34.05
N ARG A 177 -77.36 -10.08 32.87
CA ARG A 177 -78.35 -10.62 31.90
C ARG A 177 -79.22 -11.71 32.51
N LYS A 178 -78.63 -12.71 33.17
CA LYS A 178 -79.36 -13.81 33.80
C LYS A 178 -80.28 -13.32 34.92
N ALA A 179 -79.86 -12.31 35.69
CA ALA A 179 -80.69 -11.68 36.71
C ALA A 179 -81.90 -10.95 36.10
N LYS A 180 -81.68 -10.15 35.04
CA LYS A 180 -82.75 -9.46 34.30
C LYS A 180 -83.76 -10.44 33.70
N GLU A 181 -83.31 -11.55 33.11
CA GLU A 181 -84.21 -12.61 32.59
C GLU A 181 -85.06 -13.25 33.68
N LYS A 182 -84.48 -13.56 34.86
CA LYS A 182 -85.23 -14.14 35.98
C LYS A 182 -86.32 -13.21 36.49
N ILE A 183 -86.06 -11.90 36.57
CA ILE A 183 -87.06 -10.90 36.96
C ILE A 183 -88.20 -10.85 35.95
N LYS A 184 -87.88 -10.89 34.64
CA LYS A 184 -88.87 -10.84 33.55
C LYS A 184 -89.79 -12.06 33.52
N LYS A 185 -89.32 -13.24 33.95
CA LYS A 185 -90.11 -14.49 34.03
C LYS A 185 -91.03 -14.57 35.27
N ARG A 186 -90.88 -13.67 36.24
CA ARG A 186 -91.66 -13.64 37.49
C ARG A 186 -92.75 -12.56 37.50
N LYS A 187 -92.83 -11.73 36.46
CA LYS A 187 -93.91 -10.77 36.22
C LYS A 187 -94.83 -11.33 35.15
#